data_AF-A0A2E7D1F8-F1
#
_entry.id   AF-A0A2E7D1F8-F1
#
_cell.length_a   1.000
_cell.length_b   1.000
_cell.length_c   1.000
_cell.angle_alpha   90.00
_cell.angle_beta   90.00
_cell.angle_gamma   90.00
#
_symmetry.space_group_name_H-M   'P 1'
#
loop_
_entity.id
_entity.type
_entity.pdbx_description
1 polymer ?
#
loop_
_entity_poly.entity_id
_entity_poly.type
_entity_poly.pdbx_seq_one_letter_code
_entity_poly.pdbx_strand_id
1 'polypeptide(L)'
;MDLHSRYKLRRVINACGKMTKLSGAIVLPEIAEVASESFSHFFELDELQAKAGQVIANSTGSESGCVTACTSAGITLSIAACMTGNDIAKVWQLPNTKGMNNRVVIQKGHCVNYGA
;
A
#
# COMPACT_ATOMS: atom_id res chain seq x y z
N MET A 1 0.84 19.09 27.77
CA MET A 1 1.38 19.77 26.57
C MET A 1 1.12 18.86 25.38
N ASP A 2 0.52 19.36 24.29
CA ASP A 2 0.23 18.54 23.11
C ASP A 2 1.48 18.31 22.23
N LEU A 3 1.38 17.42 21.23
CA LEU A 3 2.50 17.08 20.34
C LEU A 3 3.01 18.30 19.56
N HIS A 4 2.12 19.19 19.13
CA HIS A 4 2.49 20.41 18.41
C HIS A 4 3.37 21.32 19.26
N SER A 5 3.00 21.55 20.51
CA SER A 5 3.75 22.41 21.43
C SER A 5 5.07 21.76 21.85
N ARG A 6 5.06 20.45 22.12
CA ARG A 6 6.25 19.68 22.52
C ARG A 6 7.33 19.71 21.44
N TYR A 7 6.94 19.53 20.18
CA TYR A 7 7.87 19.46 19.04
C TYR A 7 7.98 20.79 18.27
N LYS A 8 7.38 21.89 18.77
CA LYS A 8 7.38 23.21 18.13
C LYS A 8 6.87 23.19 16.67
N LEU A 9 5.82 22.40 16.42
CA LEU A 9 5.23 22.21 15.09
C LEU A 9 4.05 23.16 14.87
N ARG A 10 3.95 23.70 13.65
CA ARG A 10 2.81 24.53 13.23
C ARG A 10 1.51 23.70 13.21
N ARG A 11 0.43 24.28 13.75
CA ARG A 11 -0.93 23.72 13.61
C ARG A 11 -1.48 24.00 12.21
N VAL A 12 -2.17 23.03 11.64
CA VAL A 12 -2.71 23.11 10.27
C VAL A 12 -4.18 22.70 10.28
N ILE A 13 -5.04 23.49 9.63
CA ILE A 13 -6.40 23.09 9.26
C ILE A 13 -6.36 22.73 7.78
N ASN A 14 -6.69 21.48 7.46
CA ASN A 14 -6.65 20.98 6.09
C ASN A 14 -8.07 20.93 5.48
N ALA A 15 -8.34 21.81 4.52
CA ALA A 15 -9.57 21.83 3.73
C ALA A 15 -9.34 21.39 2.26
N CYS A 16 -8.18 20.83 1.94
CA CYS A 16 -7.75 20.47 0.58
C CYS A 16 -7.80 18.95 0.30
N GLY A 17 -8.45 18.16 1.16
CA GLY A 17 -8.54 16.69 1.00
C GLY A 17 -7.33 15.94 1.56
N LYS A 18 -6.92 14.83 0.93
CA LYS A 18 -5.91 13.90 1.45
C LYS A 18 -4.50 14.19 0.91
N MET A 19 -3.94 15.33 1.32
CA MET A 19 -2.66 15.83 0.79
C MET A 19 -1.46 15.09 1.38
N THR A 20 -0.58 14.53 0.54
CA THR A 20 0.66 13.85 0.97
C THR A 20 1.56 14.75 1.81
N LYS A 21 1.71 16.03 1.42
CA LYS A 21 2.47 17.04 2.17
C LYS A 21 1.95 17.27 3.60
N LEU A 22 0.69 16.94 3.86
CA LEU A 22 0.02 17.08 5.14
C LEU A 22 -0.24 15.72 5.81
N SER A 23 0.54 14.69 5.46
CA SER A 23 0.44 13.33 6.01
C SER A 23 -0.84 12.58 5.62
N GLY A 24 -1.52 12.99 4.56
CA GLY A 24 -2.65 12.25 3.99
C GLY A 24 -3.93 12.35 4.82
N ALA A 25 -4.50 11.21 5.18
CA ALA A 25 -5.75 11.12 5.93
C ALA A 25 -5.52 11.08 7.45
N ILE A 26 -6.37 11.80 8.20
CA ILE A 26 -6.49 11.58 9.64
C ILE A 26 -7.03 10.16 9.87
N VAL A 27 -6.34 9.42 10.74
CA VAL A 27 -6.75 8.09 11.21
C VAL A 27 -7.88 8.27 12.23
N LEU A 28 -8.95 7.50 12.09
CA LEU A 28 -10.09 7.54 13.00
C LEU A 28 -9.74 6.88 14.36
N PRO A 29 -10.30 7.34 15.49
CA PRO A 29 -9.98 6.82 16.82
C PRO A 29 -10.08 5.29 16.91
N GLU A 30 -11.14 4.70 16.36
CA GLU A 30 -11.39 3.25 16.36
C GLU A 30 -10.30 2.46 15.60
N ILE A 31 -9.63 3.06 14.62
CA ILE A 31 -8.51 2.43 13.90
C ILE A 31 -7.21 2.58 14.71
N ALA A 32 -7.00 3.76 15.31
CA ALA A 32 -5.81 4.04 16.11
C ALA A 32 -5.73 3.15 17.35
N GLU A 33 -6.86 2.85 17.98
CA GLU A 33 -6.96 1.95 19.13
C GLU A 33 -6.52 0.52 18.77
N VAL A 34 -7.06 -0.05 17.68
CA VAL A 34 -6.69 -1.39 17.20
C VAL A 34 -5.21 -1.46 16.79
N ALA A 35 -4.71 -0.43 16.10
CA ALA A 35 -3.29 -0.37 15.74
C ALA A 35 -2.38 -0.33 16.99
N SER A 36 -2.76 0.46 18.00
CA SER A 36 -2.03 0.52 19.27
C SER A 36 -2.03 -0.80 20.02
N GLU A 37 -3.15 -1.50 20.06
CA GLU A 37 -3.26 -2.82 20.68
C GLU A 37 -2.29 -3.81 20.01
N SER A 38 -2.24 -3.81 18.67
CA SER A 38 -1.41 -4.73 17.89
C SER A 38 0.08 -4.71 18.26
N PHE A 39 0.61 -3.57 18.74
CA PHE A 39 2.03 -3.43 19.06
C PHE A 39 2.49 -4.28 20.26
N SER A 40 1.56 -4.84 21.04
CA SER A 40 1.87 -5.69 22.19
C SER A 40 1.77 -7.19 21.89
N HIS A 41 1.58 -7.57 20.62
CA HIS A 41 1.35 -8.95 20.19
C HIS A 41 2.29 -9.38 19.07
N PHE A 42 2.53 -10.69 18.99
CA PHE A 42 3.11 -11.32 17.81
C PHE A 42 1.99 -11.92 16.96
N PHE A 43 2.18 -11.89 15.64
CA PHE A 43 1.25 -12.47 14.68
C PHE A 43 2.00 -13.41 13.75
N GLU A 44 1.34 -14.49 13.37
CA GLU A 44 1.71 -15.23 12.17
C GLU A 44 1.30 -14.36 10.96
N LEU A 45 2.28 -13.98 10.12
CA LEU A 45 2.07 -13.00 9.06
C LEU A 45 1.31 -13.55 7.85
N ASP A 46 1.48 -14.83 7.53
CA ASP A 46 0.73 -15.51 6.47
C ASP A 46 -0.77 -15.58 6.83
N GLU A 47 -1.10 -15.87 8.09
CA GLU A 47 -2.49 -15.86 8.57
C GLU A 47 -3.07 -14.43 8.52
N LEU A 48 -2.34 -13.45 9.03
CA LEU A 48 -2.77 -12.05 9.00
C LEU A 48 -3.02 -11.58 7.57
N GLN A 49 -2.11 -11.90 6.64
CA GLN A 49 -2.25 -11.58 5.23
C GLN A 49 -3.46 -12.27 4.60
N ALA A 50 -3.70 -13.55 4.90
CA ALA A 50 -4.85 -14.29 4.39
C ALA A 50 -6.18 -13.68 4.88
N LYS A 51 -6.27 -13.29 6.16
CA LYS A 51 -7.45 -12.61 6.72
C LYS A 51 -7.66 -11.24 6.09
N ALA A 52 -6.61 -10.43 5.98
CA ALA A 52 -6.70 -9.13 5.33
C ALA A 52 -7.09 -9.24 3.84
N GLY A 53 -6.56 -10.25 3.15
CA GLY A 53 -6.90 -10.57 1.77
C GLY A 53 -8.37 -10.90 1.57
N GLN A 54 -8.98 -11.67 2.49
CA GLN A 54 -10.42 -11.95 2.45
C GLN A 54 -11.27 -10.68 2.60
N VAL A 55 -10.87 -9.76 3.49
CA VAL A 55 -11.57 -8.47 3.67
C VAL A 55 -11.53 -7.64 2.39
N ILE A 56 -10.36 -7.57 1.74
CA ILE A 56 -10.21 -6.88 0.45
C ILE A 56 -11.11 -7.53 -0.60
N ALA A 57 -11.01 -8.86 -0.79
CA ALA A 57 -11.80 -9.60 -1.77
C ALA A 57 -13.31 -9.39 -1.60
N ASN A 58 -13.81 -9.45 -0.36
CA ASN A 58 -15.22 -9.21 -0.04
C ASN A 58 -15.66 -7.77 -0.36
N SER A 59 -14.78 -6.79 -0.16
CA SER A 59 -15.10 -5.37 -0.35
C SER A 59 -15.05 -4.95 -1.81
N THR A 60 -14.19 -5.58 -2.61
CA THR A 60 -13.96 -5.23 -4.03
C THR A 60 -14.70 -6.15 -5.00
N GLY A 61 -15.15 -7.33 -4.55
CA GLY A 61 -15.68 -8.39 -5.42
C GLY A 61 -14.60 -9.13 -6.21
N SER A 62 -13.31 -8.99 -5.84
CA SER A 62 -12.23 -9.74 -6.49
C SER A 62 -12.11 -11.17 -5.96
N GLU A 63 -11.46 -12.04 -6.73
CA GLU A 63 -11.21 -13.44 -6.34
C GLU A 63 -10.25 -13.56 -5.15
N SER A 64 -9.37 -12.57 -4.99
CA SER A 64 -8.39 -12.50 -3.90
C SER A 64 -7.97 -11.05 -3.62
N GLY A 65 -7.30 -10.84 -2.50
CA GLY A 65 -6.75 -9.56 -2.08
C GLY A 65 -5.39 -9.73 -1.39
N CYS A 66 -4.53 -8.72 -1.52
CA CYS A 66 -3.18 -8.76 -0.97
C CYS A 66 -2.82 -7.38 -0.42
N VAL A 67 -2.51 -7.30 0.88
CA VAL A 67 -1.96 -6.08 1.48
C VAL A 67 -0.50 -5.96 1.05
N THR A 68 -0.11 -4.76 0.63
CA THR A 68 1.26 -4.42 0.27
C THR A 68 1.67 -3.16 1.01
N ALA A 69 2.97 -2.82 1.01
CA ALA A 69 3.48 -1.69 1.76
C ALA A 69 2.83 -0.35 1.38
N CYS A 70 2.48 -0.16 0.10
CA CYS A 70 1.79 1.02 -0.42
C CYS A 70 1.25 0.75 -1.83
N THR A 71 0.50 1.70 -2.40
CA THR A 71 -0.02 1.59 -3.78
C THR A 71 1.08 1.39 -4.82
N SER A 72 2.23 2.06 -4.68
CA SER A 72 3.36 1.87 -5.61
C SER A 72 3.89 0.44 -5.55
N ALA A 73 4.03 -0.13 -4.34
CA ALA A 73 4.46 -1.52 -4.18
C ALA A 73 3.43 -2.49 -4.76
N GLY A 74 2.14 -2.23 -4.57
CA GLY A 74 1.05 -2.98 -5.19
C GLY A 74 1.17 -3.03 -6.72
N ILE A 75 1.33 -1.86 -7.36
CA ILE A 75 1.53 -1.79 -8.82
C ILE A 75 2.78 -2.56 -9.25
N THR A 76 3.91 -2.37 -8.56
CA THR A 76 5.16 -3.07 -8.85
C THR A 76 4.99 -4.58 -8.77
N LEU A 77 4.38 -5.09 -7.70
CA LEU A 77 4.15 -6.52 -7.49
C LEU A 77 3.15 -7.09 -8.50
N SER A 78 2.08 -6.36 -8.84
CA SER A 78 1.14 -6.77 -9.89
C SER A 78 1.82 -6.91 -11.25
N ILE A 79 2.66 -5.93 -11.63
CA ILE A 79 3.41 -5.99 -12.89
C ILE A 79 4.39 -7.17 -12.86
N ALA A 80 5.16 -7.33 -11.78
CA ALA A 80 6.09 -8.44 -11.62
C ALA A 80 5.36 -9.80 -11.77
N ALA A 81 4.23 -9.98 -11.09
CA ALA A 81 3.42 -11.19 -11.18
C ALA A 81 2.93 -11.47 -12.61
N CYS A 82 2.49 -10.45 -13.35
CA CYS A 82 2.10 -10.61 -14.77
C CYS A 82 3.29 -10.96 -15.67
N MET A 83 4.49 -10.48 -15.36
CA MET A 83 5.70 -10.76 -16.14
C MET A 83 6.24 -12.18 -15.90
N THR A 84 6.21 -12.64 -14.65
CA THR A 84 6.78 -13.94 -14.25
C THR A 84 5.78 -15.08 -14.35
N GLY A 85 4.48 -14.80 -14.18
CA GLY A 85 3.48 -15.83 -13.94
C GLY A 85 3.87 -16.68 -12.72
N ASN A 86 3.67 -18.00 -12.83
CA ASN A 86 4.01 -18.97 -11.77
C ASN A 86 5.44 -19.54 -11.91
N ASP A 87 6.28 -18.97 -12.78
CA ASP A 87 7.65 -19.43 -12.98
C ASP A 87 8.59 -18.83 -11.92
N ILE A 88 8.96 -19.66 -10.94
CA ILE A 88 9.81 -19.23 -9.82
C ILE A 88 11.19 -18.77 -10.29
N ALA A 89 11.74 -19.34 -11.37
CA ALA A 89 13.04 -18.93 -11.88
C ALA A 89 12.99 -17.48 -12.39
N LYS A 90 11.89 -17.10 -13.04
CA LYS A 90 11.67 -15.70 -13.45
C LYS A 90 11.49 -14.76 -12.26
N VAL A 91 10.82 -15.20 -11.20
CA VAL A 91 10.70 -14.41 -9.96
C VAL A 91 12.08 -14.10 -9.38
N TRP A 92 12.95 -15.11 -9.26
CA TRP A 92 14.33 -14.92 -8.78
C TRP A 92 15.22 -14.11 -9.73
N GLN A 93 14.89 -14.07 -11.02
CA GLN A 93 15.64 -13.31 -12.02
C GLN A 93 15.40 -11.79 -11.91
N LEU A 94 14.26 -11.34 -11.36
CA LEU A 94 13.98 -9.92 -11.19
C LEU A 94 15.03 -9.24 -10.29
N PRO A 95 15.45 -7.99 -10.60
CA PRO A 95 14.86 -7.07 -11.57
C PRO A 95 15.39 -7.22 -13.02
N ASN A 96 16.21 -8.24 -13.33
CA ASN A 96 16.66 -8.48 -14.70
C ASN A 96 15.53 -9.06 -15.55
N THR A 97 14.95 -8.24 -16.42
CA THR A 97 13.80 -8.64 -17.24
C THR A 97 14.16 -9.30 -18.58
N LYS A 98 15.43 -9.68 -18.80
CA LYS A 98 15.86 -10.29 -20.07
C LYS A 98 15.05 -11.54 -20.37
N GLY A 99 14.45 -11.60 -21.57
CA GLY A 99 13.62 -12.74 -21.98
C GLY A 99 12.19 -12.74 -21.41
N MET A 100 11.77 -11.67 -20.73
CA MET A 100 10.39 -11.47 -20.26
C MET A 100 9.69 -10.35 -21.00
N ASN A 101 8.35 -10.39 -21.06
CA ASN A 101 7.56 -9.23 -21.44
C ASN A 101 7.75 -8.16 -20.38
N ASN A 102 8.14 -6.93 -20.75
CA ASN A 102 8.45 -5.85 -19.80
C ASN A 102 7.82 -4.50 -20.22
N ARG A 103 6.73 -4.55 -20.99
CA ARG A 103 5.96 -3.37 -21.40
C ARG A 103 4.55 -3.44 -20.83
N VAL A 104 4.10 -2.32 -20.29
CA VAL A 104 2.76 -2.16 -19.70
C VAL A 104 2.04 -1.05 -20.44
N VAL A 105 0.79 -1.31 -20.82
CA VAL A 105 -0.08 -0.27 -21.39
C VAL A 105 -0.64 0.56 -20.23
N ILE A 106 -0.47 1.87 -20.30
CA ILE A 106 -1.03 2.82 -19.33
C ILE A 106 -2.07 3.69 -20.04
N GLN A 107 -3.25 3.86 -19.43
CA GLN A 107 -4.23 4.79 -19.97
C GLN A 107 -3.71 6.22 -19.77
N LYS A 108 -3.81 7.07 -20.80
CA LYS A 108 -3.22 8.42 -20.80
C LYS A 108 -3.67 9.28 -19.61
N GLY A 109 -4.91 9.10 -19.13
CA GLY A 109 -5.43 9.81 -17.94
C GLY A 109 -4.75 9.43 -16.61
N HIS A 110 -4.06 8.28 -16.56
CA HIS A 110 -3.27 7.86 -15.39
C HIS A 110 -1.80 8.28 -15.48
N CYS A 111 -1.37 8.90 -16.58
CA CYS A 111 -0.04 9.51 -16.70
C CYS A 111 -0.01 10.88 -15.98
N VAL A 112 -0.26 10.87 -14.67
CA VAL A 112 -0.34 12.07 -13.83
C VAL A 112 0.90 12.22 -12.97
N ASN A 113 1.33 13.46 -12.73
CA ASN A 113 2.34 13.78 -11.74
C ASN A 113 1.64 14.24 -10.46
N TYR A 114 1.79 13.49 -9.36
CA TYR A 114 1.25 13.84 -8.05
C TYR A 114 2.11 14.85 -7.27
N GLY A 115 3.14 15.43 -7.90
CA GLY A 115 3.96 16.51 -7.35
C GLY A 115 4.96 16.08 -6.29
N ALA A 116 5.49 14.84 -6.41
CA ALA A 116 6.63 14.37 -5.61
C ALA A 116 7.95 14.93 -6.17
#